data_AF-A0A7X5WXR7-F1
#
_entry.id   AF-A0A7X5WXR7-F1
#
_cell.length_a   1.000
_cell.length_b   1.000
_cell.length_c   1.000
_cell.angle_alpha   90.00
_cell.angle_beta   90.00
_cell.angle_gamma   90.00
#
_symmetry.space_group_name_H-M   'P 1'
#
loop_
_entity.id
_entity.type
_entity.pdbx_description
1 polymer ?
#
loop_
_entity_poly.entity_id
_entity_poly.type
_entity_poly.pdbx_seq_one_letter_code
_entity_poly.pdbx_strand_id
1 'polypeptide(L)' 'MVRVTTEGAAEHIEALAQKYLGGSYPWFGGRDQVRVLHVIQPERISSPRG' A
#
# COMPACT_ATOMS: atom_id res chain seq x y z
N MET A 1 3.84 -9.43 13.61
CA MET A 1 2.74 -10.14 12.89
C MET A 1 2.48 -9.46 11.54
N VAL A 2 2.19 -10.25 10.51
CA VAL A 2 1.71 -9.75 9.22
C VAL A 2 0.20 -9.98 9.14
N ARG A 3 -0.57 -8.96 8.78
CA ARG A 3 -2.01 -9.07 8.46
C ARG A 3 -2.23 -8.72 7.00
N VAL A 4 -3.06 -9.50 6.33
CA VAL A 4 -3.50 -9.27 4.96
C VAL A 4 -5.01 -9.06 4.99
N THR A 5 -5.50 -7.96 4.40
CA THR A 5 -6.93 -7.63 4.36
C THR A 5 -7.29 -6.92 3.06
N THR A 6 -8.54 -7.01 2.63
CA THR A 6 -9.08 -6.22 1.50
C THR A 6 -9.75 -4.92 1.99
N GLU A 7 -10.14 -4.87 3.26
CA GLU A 7 -10.74 -3.71 3.90
C GLU A 7 -9.78 -2.51 3.89
N GLY A 8 -10.22 -1.37 3.34
CA GLY A 8 -9.42 -0.15 3.27
C GLY A 8 -8.33 -0.14 2.19
N ALA A 9 -8.19 -1.22 1.40
CA ALA A 9 -7.09 -1.36 0.45
C ALA A 9 -7.19 -0.36 -0.72
N ALA A 10 -8.41 -0.06 -1.19
CA ALA A 10 -8.62 0.90 -2.26
C ALA A 10 -8.32 2.33 -1.80
N GLU A 11 -8.79 2.68 -0.61
CA GLU A 11 -8.57 3.97 0.04
C GLU A 11 -7.08 4.20 0.33
N HIS A 12 -6.36 3.15 0.75
CA HIS A 12 -4.92 3.23 0.96
C HIS A 12 -4.15 3.46 -0.34
N ILE A 13 -4.56 2.83 -1.44
CA ILE A 13 -4.00 3.10 -2.77
C ILE A 13 -4.25 4.55 -3.19
N GLU A 14 -5.46 5.09 -2.98
CA GLU A 14 -5.75 6.51 -3.24
C GLU A 14 -4.83 7.43 -2.43
N ALA A 15 -4.62 7.14 -1.13
CA ALA A 15 -3.70 7.93 -0.30
C ALA A 15 -2.24 7.87 -0.83
N LEU A 16 -1.79 6.71 -1.29
CA LEU A 16 -0.47 6.56 -1.92
C LEU A 16 -0.38 7.31 -3.26
N ALA A 17 -1.45 7.29 -4.06
CA ALA A 17 -1.51 8.02 -5.32
C ALA A 17 -1.43 9.54 -5.09
N GLN A 18 -2.16 10.08 -4.11
CA GLN A 18 -2.03 11.50 -3.74
C GLN A 18 -0.60 11.84 -3.32
N LYS A 19 0.05 10.98 -2.53
CA LYS A 19 1.41 11.19 -2.03
C LYS A 19 2.50 11.12 -3.11
N TYR A 20 2.40 10.14 -4.01
CA TYR A 20 3.50 9.79 -4.92
C TYR A 20 3.24 10.11 -6.39
N LEU A 21 1.97 10.22 -6.80
CA LEU A 21 1.55 10.56 -8.16
C LEU A 21 0.97 11.98 -8.26
N GLY A 22 0.60 12.59 -7.13
CA GLY A 22 0.03 13.94 -7.08
C GLY A 22 -1.43 14.02 -7.55
N GLY A 23 -2.16 12.90 -7.56
CA GLY A 23 -3.55 12.84 -8.01
C GLY A 23 -4.25 11.54 -7.64
N SER A 24 -5.49 11.38 -8.11
CA SER A 24 -6.27 10.15 -7.90
C SER A 24 -5.61 8.95 -8.54
N TYR A 25 -5.87 7.75 -8.01
CA TYR A 25 -5.26 6.55 -8.55
C TYR A 25 -5.75 6.26 -9.97
N PRO A 26 -4.86 6.10 -10.97
CA PRO A 26 -5.26 5.88 -12.37
C PRO A 26 -5.84 4.50 -12.68
N TRP A 27 -6.03 3.64 -11.67
CA TRP A 27 -6.46 2.25 -11.85
C TRP A 27 -5.49 1.40 -12.66
N PHE A 28 -4.18 1.50 -12.36
CA PHE A 28 -3.19 0.59 -12.98
C PHE A 28 -3.59 -0.87 -12.77
N GLY A 29 -3.49 -1.66 -13.84
CA GLY A 29 -3.94 -3.06 -13.90
C GLY A 29 -5.46 -3.24 -14.09
N GLY A 30 -6.25 -2.16 -14.20
CA GLY A 30 -7.68 -2.21 -14.43
C GLY A 30 -8.54 -2.28 -13.15
N ARG A 31 -9.87 -2.25 -13.34
CA ARG A 31 -10.85 -2.22 -12.24
C ARG A 31 -11.17 -3.58 -11.65
N ASP A 32 -11.02 -4.66 -12.43
CA ASP A 32 -11.36 -6.03 -12.04
C ASP A 32 -10.26 -6.71 -11.21
N GLN A 33 -9.73 -6.00 -10.22
CA GLN A 33 -8.67 -6.48 -9.34
C GLN A 33 -9.12 -6.45 -7.89
N VAL A 34 -8.79 -7.52 -7.16
CA VAL A 34 -8.86 -7.53 -5.71
C VAL A 34 -7.70 -6.72 -5.16
N ARG A 35 -8.01 -5.61 -4.48
CA ARG A 35 -7.01 -4.77 -3.80
C ARG A 35 -6.75 -5.32 -2.42
N VAL A 36 -5.48 -5.41 -2.07
CA VAL A 36 -5.03 -6.03 -0.82
C VAL A 36 -4.11 -5.07 -0.08
N LEU A 37 -4.33 -4.95 1.23
CA LEU A 37 -3.51 -4.21 2.16
C LEU A 37 -2.70 -5.18 3.01
N HIS A 38 -1.38 -5.00 2.97
CA HIS A 38 -0.45 -5.69 3.86
C HIS A 38 -0.08 -4.78 5.03
N VAL A 39 -0.40 -5.21 6.24
CA VAL A 39 0.04 -4.56 7.47
C VAL A 39 1.22 -5.35 8.01
N ILE A 40 2.39 -4.72 8.02
CA ILE A 40 3.65 -5.34 8.41
C ILE A 40 4.08 -4.71 9.74
N GLN A 41 4.15 -5.52 10.79
CA GLN A 41 4.81 -5.14 12.03
C GLN A 41 6.30 -5.50 11.92
N PRO A 42 7.21 -4.52 11.86
CA PRO A 42 8.63 -4.81 11.79
C PRO A 42 9.12 -5.44 13.10
N GLU A 43 9.94 -6.48 12.99
CA GLU A 43 10.56 -7.15 14.15
C GLU A 43 11.96 -6.58 14.44
N ARG A 44 12.68 -6.17 13.39
CA ARG A 44 13.98 -5.52 13.48
C ARG A 44 14.14 -4.52 12.35
N ILE A 45 14.69 -3.34 12.67
CA ILE A 45 15.05 -2.31 11.69
C ILE A 45 16.56 -2.08 11.82
N SER A 46 17.27 -2.06 10.70
CA SER A 46 18.70 -1.72 10.67
C SER A 46 18.99 -0.86 9.45
N SER A 47 19.84 0.15 9.63
CA SER A 47 20.42 0.92 8.52
C SER A 47 21.80 0.35 8.15
N PRO A 48 22.25 0.49 6.89
CA PRO A 48 23.63 0.27 6.53
C PRO A 48 24.54 1.17 7.40
N ARG A 49 25.62 0.61 7.95
CA ARG A 49 26.70 1.44 8.51
C ARG A 49 27.49 1.99 7.33
N GLY A 50 27.65 3.32 7.30
CA GLY A 50 28.59 3.98 6.39
C GLY A 50 30.03 3.57 6.66
#